data_AF-A0A3P7PPY6-F1
#
_entry.id   AF-A0A3P7PPY6-F1
#
_cell.length_a   1.000
_cell.length_b   1.000
_cell.length_c   1.000
_cell.angle_alpha   90.00
_cell.angle_beta   90.00
_cell.angle_gamma   90.00
#
_symmetry.space_group_name_H-M   'P 1'
#
loop_
_entity.id
_entity.type
_entity.pdbx_description
1 polymer ?
#
loop_
_entity_poly.entity_id
_entity_poly.type
_entity_poly.pdbx_seq_one_letter_code
_entity_poly.pdbx_strand_id
1 'polypeptide(L)'
;MNECRSGGDIAISIGAYGYQTVSAMYITPFCGCDCEKVQNQEKGSRLCYGAGDLICGVCECQPGKGGSHCECDLHQYGVRTAQELENKCRRTPNEQICSGNGQCRCGRCVCNVEH
;
A
#
# COMPACT_ATOMS: atom_id res chain seq x y z
N MET A 1 3.41 -17.10 -15.98
CA MET A 1 3.58 -15.64 -16.17
C MET A 1 2.75 -14.96 -15.09
N ASN A 2 3.25 -14.85 -13.86
CA ASN A 2 2.50 -14.26 -12.72
C ASN A 2 3.13 -12.95 -12.23
N GLU A 3 4.06 -12.37 -12.99
CA GLU A 3 4.76 -11.15 -12.62
C GLU A 3 4.41 -10.03 -13.60
N CYS A 4 3.93 -8.90 -13.07
CA CYS A 4 3.74 -7.69 -13.84
C CYS A 4 5.12 -7.05 -14.05
N ARG A 5 5.69 -7.19 -15.24
CA ARG A 5 6.99 -6.59 -15.58
C ARG A 5 6.79 -5.23 -16.22
N SER A 6 6.98 -4.18 -15.45
CA SER A 6 7.04 -2.79 -15.90
C SER A 6 8.36 -2.55 -16.64
N GLY A 7 8.50 -3.08 -17.87
CA GLY A 7 9.79 -3.07 -18.58
C GLY A 7 9.71 -3.06 -20.11
N GLY A 8 8.52 -2.93 -20.70
CA GLY A 8 8.31 -2.86 -22.14
C GLY A 8 7.26 -3.83 -22.65
N ASP A 9 6.89 -3.66 -23.92
CA ASP A 9 5.93 -4.53 -24.59
C ASP A 9 6.50 -5.93 -24.78
N ILE A 10 5.67 -6.94 -24.49
CA ILE A 10 5.99 -8.34 -24.82
C ILE A 10 5.55 -8.57 -26.25
N ALA A 11 6.49 -8.90 -27.14
CA ALA A 11 6.18 -9.30 -28.51
C ALA A 11 6.04 -10.82 -28.61
N ILE A 12 4.91 -11.28 -29.15
CA ILE A 12 4.62 -12.70 -29.41
C ILE A 12 4.40 -12.87 -30.92
N SER A 13 4.99 -13.92 -31.49
CA SER A 13 4.74 -14.31 -32.88
C SER A 13 3.78 -15.49 -32.93
N ILE A 14 2.70 -15.36 -33.69
CA ILE A 14 1.66 -16.38 -33.82
C ILE A 14 1.66 -16.88 -35.27
N GLY A 15 1.95 -18.17 -35.45
CA GLY A 15 1.87 -18.86 -36.74
C GLY A 15 0.75 -19.90 -36.73
N ALA A 16 0.09 -20.08 -37.88
CA ALA A 16 -0.88 -21.15 -38.10
C ALA A 16 -0.24 -22.25 -38.95
N TYR A 17 -0.35 -23.51 -38.49
CA TYR A 17 0.19 -24.65 -39.22
C TYR A 17 -0.40 -24.73 -40.64
N GLY A 18 0.46 -24.92 -41.64
CA GLY A 18 0.07 -24.95 -43.06
C GLY A 18 0.09 -23.58 -43.76
N TYR A 19 0.40 -22.48 -43.05
CA TYR A 19 0.53 -21.15 -43.63
C TYR A 19 1.92 -20.57 -43.38
N GLN A 20 2.41 -19.73 -44.31
CA GLN A 20 3.71 -19.06 -44.19
C GLN A 20 3.62 -17.68 -43.53
N THR A 21 2.41 -17.20 -43.24
CA THR A 21 2.19 -15.92 -42.58
C THR A 21 2.37 -16.05 -41.07
N VAL A 22 3.05 -15.07 -40.48
CA VAL A 22 3.21 -14.93 -39.03
C VAL A 22 2.62 -13.60 -38.60
N SER A 23 1.80 -13.60 -37.56
CA SER A 23 1.26 -12.38 -36.95
C SER A 23 2.10 -12.00 -35.73
N ALA A 24 2.55 -10.75 -35.67
CA ALA A 24 3.13 -10.19 -34.46
C ALA A 24 2.03 -9.59 -33.57
N MET A 25 2.07 -9.91 -32.28
CA MET A 25 1.19 -9.35 -31.25
C MET A 25 2.05 -8.68 -30.18
N TYR A 26 1.74 -7.44 -29.85
CA TYR A 26 2.37 -6.69 -28.77
C TYR A 26 1.44 -6.64 -27.57
N ILE A 27 1.95 -7.05 -26.41
CA ILE A 27 1.22 -7.03 -25.14
C ILE A 27 1.89 -6.02 -24.22
N THR A 28 1.18 -4.94 -23.91
CA THR A 28 1.61 -3.93 -22.95
C THR A 28 0.93 -4.18 -21.61
N PRO A 29 1.64 -4.66 -20.59
CA PRO A 29 1.06 -4.85 -19.26
C PRO A 29 0.86 -3.50 -18.57
N PHE A 30 -0.33 -3.28 -18.04
CA PHE A 30 -0.62 -2.14 -17.15
C PHE A 30 -0.34 -2.56 -15.71
N CYS A 31 0.84 -2.19 -15.21
CA CYS A 31 1.25 -2.45 -13.83
C CYS A 31 1.03 -1.19 -12.98
N GLY A 32 0.32 -1.36 -11.86
CA GLY A 32 0.04 -0.28 -10.91
C GLY A 32 -1.11 0.63 -11.32
N CYS A 33 -1.38 1.61 -10.47
CA CYS A 33 -2.44 2.58 -10.62
C CYS A 33 -1.89 3.96 -11.01
N ASP A 34 -2.66 4.76 -11.75
CA ASP A 34 -2.22 6.10 -12.14
C ASP A 34 -1.90 6.99 -10.93
N CYS A 35 -2.65 6.84 -9.83
CA CYS A 35 -2.44 7.56 -8.58
C CYS A 35 -1.14 7.19 -7.84
N GLU A 36 -0.48 6.08 -8.20
CA GLU A 36 0.82 5.70 -7.62
C GLU A 36 1.97 6.48 -8.24
N LYS A 37 1.76 7.11 -9.41
CA LYS A 37 2.79 7.92 -10.06
C LYS A 37 3.13 9.12 -9.20
N VAL A 38 4.43 9.39 -9.02
CA VAL A 38 4.95 10.44 -8.13
C VAL A 38 4.30 11.81 -8.36
N GLN A 39 3.97 12.17 -9.60
CA GLN A 39 3.32 13.44 -9.93
C GLN A 39 1.85 13.54 -9.46
N ASN A 40 1.19 12.41 -9.22
CA ASN A 40 -0.20 12.33 -8.78
C ASN A 40 -0.34 12.16 -7.25
N GLN A 41 0.80 12.03 -6.55
CA GLN A 41 0.83 11.94 -5.09
C GLN A 41 0.73 13.33 -4.47
N GLU A 42 -0.04 13.48 -3.39
CA GLU A 42 -0.12 14.73 -2.65
C GLU A 42 0.92 14.73 -1.53
N LYS A 43 2.05 15.41 -1.78
CA LYS A 43 3.14 15.50 -0.80
C LYS A 43 2.76 16.33 0.42
N GLY A 44 3.10 15.85 1.61
CA GLY A 44 2.79 16.54 2.87
C GLY A 44 1.29 16.84 3.01
N SER A 45 0.44 15.90 2.58
CA SER A 45 -1.01 16.10 2.52
C SER A 45 -1.59 16.48 3.87
N ARG A 46 -2.55 17.40 3.88
CA ARG A 46 -3.32 17.73 5.09
C ARG A 46 -4.12 16.54 5.61
N LEU A 47 -4.51 15.61 4.74
CA LEU A 47 -5.20 14.37 5.14
C LEU A 47 -4.27 13.41 5.90
N CYS A 48 -2.96 13.61 5.77
CA CYS A 48 -1.92 12.90 6.49
C CYS A 48 -1.27 13.80 7.57
N TYR A 49 -2.04 14.75 8.13
CA TYR A 49 -1.58 15.72 9.15
C TYR A 49 -0.36 16.56 8.73
N GLY A 50 -0.08 16.68 7.43
CA GLY A 50 1.14 17.33 6.91
C GLY A 50 2.41 16.52 7.20
N ALA A 51 2.27 15.29 7.69
CA ALA A 51 3.32 14.43 8.21
C ALA A 51 3.53 13.17 7.35
N GLY A 52 3.02 13.19 6.11
CA GLY A 52 3.11 12.10 5.15
C GLY A 52 2.59 12.50 3.78
N ASP A 53 2.86 11.65 2.81
CA ASP A 53 2.39 11.81 1.43
C ASP A 53 1.14 10.96 1.23
N LEU A 54 0.13 11.51 0.57
CA LEU A 54 -1.10 10.77 0.25
C LEU A 54 -0.94 10.10 -1.12
N ILE A 55 -0.97 8.77 -1.11
CA ILE A 55 -0.80 7.93 -2.30
C ILE A 55 -2.03 7.04 -2.43
N CYS A 56 -2.81 7.25 -3.48
CA CYS A 56 -4.04 6.49 -3.74
C CYS A 56 -5.02 6.40 -2.54
N GLY A 57 -5.08 7.45 -1.70
CA GLY A 57 -5.95 7.50 -0.52
C GLY A 57 -5.35 6.91 0.76
N VAL A 58 -4.11 6.41 0.72
CA VAL A 58 -3.36 5.91 1.88
C VAL A 58 -2.21 6.87 2.20
N CYS A 59 -1.98 7.12 3.49
CA CYS A 59 -0.86 7.96 3.93
C CYS A 59 0.43 7.16 4.06
N GLU A 60 1.47 7.56 3.33
CA GLU A 60 2.84 7.12 3.55
C GLU A 60 3.52 8.11 4.51
N CYS A 61 3.67 7.70 5.77
CA CYS A 61 4.14 8.59 6.84
C CYS A 61 5.65 8.86 6.78
N GLN A 62 6.01 10.09 7.12
CA GLN A 62 7.41 10.47 7.31
C GLN A 62 8.04 9.69 8.47
N PRO A 63 9.39 9.59 8.50
CA PRO A 63 10.10 8.94 9.61
C PRO A 63 9.70 9.52 10.97
N GLY A 64 9.44 8.64 11.95
CA GLY A 64 9.02 9.04 13.30
C GLY A 64 7.52 9.26 13.47
N LYS A 65 6.73 9.12 12.40
CA LYS A 65 5.26 9.21 12.43
C LYS A 65 4.61 7.85 12.12
N GLY A 66 3.37 7.69 12.57
CA GLY A 66 2.57 6.48 12.32
C GLY A 66 1.08 6.73 12.53
N GLY A 67 0.27 5.68 12.42
CA GLY A 67 -1.18 5.80 12.37
C GLY A 67 -1.71 5.92 10.94
N SER A 68 -3.03 5.80 10.76
CA SER A 68 -3.63 5.76 9.41
C SER A 68 -3.57 7.11 8.69
N HIS A 69 -3.40 8.20 9.44
CA HIS A 69 -3.27 9.57 8.93
C HIS A 69 -1.96 10.22 9.39
N CYS A 70 -0.97 9.44 9.83
CA CYS A 70 0.29 9.95 10.39
C CYS A 70 0.11 10.82 11.65
N GLU A 71 -0.97 10.58 12.39
CA GLU A 71 -1.36 11.37 13.57
C GLU A 71 -0.52 11.04 14.82
N CYS A 72 0.18 9.90 14.82
CA CYS A 72 0.90 9.40 15.99
C CYS A 72 2.38 9.77 15.91
N ASP A 73 2.93 10.34 16.99
CA ASP A 73 4.36 10.50 17.17
C ASP A 73 4.98 9.25 17.80
N LEU A 74 5.79 8.51 17.04
CA LEU A 74 6.32 7.21 17.48
C LEU A 74 7.13 7.31 18.78
N HIS A 75 7.88 8.41 18.96
CA HIS A 75 8.69 8.63 20.15
C HIS A 75 7.82 8.79 21.40
N GLN A 76 6.69 9.49 21.30
CA GLN A 76 5.74 9.64 22.40
C GLN A 76 5.16 8.30 22.89
N TYR A 77 5.04 7.32 22.00
CA TYR A 77 4.55 5.98 22.32
C TYR A 77 5.67 4.98 22.61
N GLY A 78 6.94 5.42 22.66
CA GLY A 78 8.09 4.60 23.01
C GLY A 78 8.39 3.50 21.99
N VAL A 79 8.14 3.77 20.71
CA VAL A 79 8.41 2.85 19.58
C VAL A 79 9.22 3.55 18.49
N ARG A 80 9.87 2.77 17.64
CA ARG A 80 10.74 3.29 16.57
C ARG A 80 10.11 3.17 15.19
N THR A 81 9.16 2.25 15.02
CA THR A 81 8.51 1.98 13.73
C THR A 81 6.99 2.01 13.85
N ALA A 82 6.30 2.29 12.74
CA ALA A 82 4.84 2.20 12.68
C ALA A 82 4.34 0.77 12.95
N GLN A 83 5.12 -0.25 12.53
CA GLN A 83 4.80 -1.64 12.81
C GLN A 83 4.85 -1.98 14.30
N GLU A 84 5.84 -1.48 15.04
CA GLU A 84 5.90 -1.63 16.50
C GLU A 84 4.70 -0.96 17.18
N LEU A 85 4.26 0.21 16.69
CA LEU A 85 3.08 0.88 17.20
C LEU A 85 1.82 0.04 17.00
N GLU A 86 1.63 -0.52 15.80
CA GLU A 86 0.50 -1.39 15.47
C GLU A 86 0.53 -2.69 16.28
N ASN A 87 1.72 -3.26 16.51
CA ASN A 87 1.90 -4.48 17.28
C ASN A 87 1.47 -4.32 18.75
N LYS A 88 1.41 -3.10 19.31
CA LYS A 88 0.81 -2.88 20.64
C LYS A 88 -0.67 -3.23 20.71
N CYS A 89 -1.35 -3.24 19.56
CA CYS A 89 -2.74 -3.64 19.43
C CYS A 89 -2.92 -5.13 19.11
N ARG A 90 -1.83 -5.91 19.07
CA ARG A 90 -1.87 -7.37 18.92
C ARG A 90 -1.45 -8.01 20.23
N ARG A 91 -2.17 -9.05 20.64
CA ARG A 91 -1.80 -9.82 21.83
C ARG A 91 -0.65 -10.77 21.55
N THR A 92 -0.57 -11.32 20.33
CA THR A 92 0.57 -12.12 19.84
C THR A 92 0.86 -11.74 18.38
N PRO A 93 2.08 -12.00 17.86
CA PRO A 93 2.46 -11.60 16.49
C PRO A 93 1.53 -12.14 15.38
N ASN A 94 0.90 -13.28 15.62
CA ASN A 94 0.02 -13.95 14.64
C ASN A 94 -1.46 -13.62 14.84
N GLU A 95 -1.82 -12.91 15.91
CA GLU A 95 -3.21 -12.56 16.20
C GLU A 95 -3.62 -11.31 15.43
N GLN A 96 -4.91 -11.21 15.09
CA GLN A 96 -5.48 -10.03 14.46
C GLN A 96 -5.33 -8.78 15.36
N ILE A 97 -5.22 -7.63 14.73
CA ILE A 97 -5.25 -6.33 15.41
C ILE A 97 -6.57 -6.22 16.16
N CYS A 98 -6.50 -5.87 17.44
CA CYS A 98 -7.66 -5.68 18.31
C CYS A 98 -8.64 -6.87 18.29
N SER A 99 -8.09 -8.09 18.12
CA SER A 99 -8.85 -9.34 17.99
C SER A 99 -9.96 -9.27 16.94
N GLY A 100 -9.78 -8.47 15.89
CA GLY A 100 -10.75 -8.28 14.79
C GLY A 100 -11.94 -7.36 15.12
N ASN A 101 -12.04 -6.84 16.34
CA ASN A 101 -13.21 -6.12 16.84
C ASN A 101 -12.97 -4.62 17.09
N GLY A 102 -12.04 -4.03 16.33
CA GLY A 102 -11.72 -2.61 16.47
C GLY A 102 -10.59 -2.15 15.55
N GLN A 103 -10.22 -0.88 15.70
CA GLN A 103 -9.11 -0.26 15.00
C GLN A 103 -7.98 0.07 15.99
N CYS A 104 -6.73 -0.09 15.56
CA CYS A 104 -5.59 0.37 16.34
C CYS A 104 -5.37 1.87 16.13
N ARG A 105 -5.55 2.66 17.19
CA ARG A 105 -5.25 4.10 17.21
C ARG A 105 -4.07 4.35 18.13
N CYS A 106 -2.94 4.70 17.55
CA CYS A 106 -1.67 4.97 18.23
C CYS A 106 -1.29 3.94 19.31
N GLY A 107 -1.41 2.64 18.98
CA GLY A 107 -1.05 1.55 19.89
C GLY A 107 -2.11 1.22 20.94
N ARG A 108 -3.33 1.74 20.81
CA ARG A 108 -4.49 1.35 21.62
C ARG A 108 -5.64 0.91 20.72
N CYS A 109 -6.33 -0.15 21.13
CA CYS A 109 -7.54 -0.58 20.45
C CYS A 109 -8.72 0.33 20.75
N VAL A 110 -9.35 0.81 19.69
CA VAL A 110 -10.67 1.45 19.71
C VAL A 110 -11.65 0.42 19.16
N CYS A 111 -12.44 -0.18 20.05
CA CYS A 111 -13.40 -1.21 19.68
C CYS A 111 -14.53 -0.64 18.83
N ASN A 112 -15.07 -1.46 17.94
CA ASN A 112 -16.26 -1.11 17.18
C ASN A 112 -17.44 -0.95 18.15
N VAL A 113 -18.26 0.08 17.93
CA VAL A 113 -19.53 0.22 18.63
C VAL A 113 -20.55 -0.58 17.84
N GLU A 114 -21.08 -1.66 18.42
CA GLU A 114 -22.19 -2.39 17.82
C GLU A 114 -23.42 -1.45 17.76
N HIS A 115 -24.04 -1.35 16.58
CA HIS A 115 -25.34 -0.71 16.38
C HIS A 115 -26.44 -1.77 16.42
#